data_AF-D4HRZ2-F1
#
_entry.id   AF-D4HRZ2-F1
#
_cell.length_a   1.000
_cell.length_b   1.000
_cell.length_c   1.000
_cell.angle_alpha   90.00
_cell.angle_beta   90.00
_cell.angle_gamma   90.00
#
_symmetry.space_group_name_H-M   'P 1'
#
loop_
_entity.id
_entity.type
_entity.pdbx_description
1 polymer ?
#
loop_
_entity_poly.entity_id
_entity_poly.type
_entity_poly.pdbx_seq_one_letter_code
_entity_poly.pdbx_strand_id
1 'polypeptide(L)' 'IIPSSTGAAKAVGKVLPALNGKLTGMSFRVPTIDVSVVDLTVRLEKGATYDEIKAVI' A
#
# COMPACT_ATOMS: atom_id res chain seq x y z
N ILE A 1 11.90 -8.21 -14.51
CA ILE A 1 11.34 -7.68 -13.24
C ILE A 1 12.47 -6.96 -12.52
N ILE A 2 12.28 -5.69 -12.15
CA ILE A 2 13.32 -4.87 -11.52
C ILE A 2 12.81 -4.40 -10.15
N PRO A 3 13.39 -4.85 -9.02
CA PRO A 3 13.03 -4.34 -7.70
C PRO A 3 13.61 -2.94 -7.49
N SER A 4 12.82 -2.03 -6.93
CA SER A 4 13.27 -0.71 -6.49
C SER A 4 12.60 -0.26 -5.21
N SER A 5 13.29 0.55 -4.40
CA SER A 5 12.66 1.25 -3.29
C SER A 5 11.64 2.28 -3.80
N THR A 6 10.69 2.66 -2.96
CA THR A 6 9.69 3.70 -3.26
C THR A 6 9.46 4.59 -2.04
N GLY A 7 9.20 5.88 -2.29
CA GLY A 7 8.85 6.84 -1.25
C GLY A 7 7.36 6.84 -0.88
N ALA A 8 6.51 6.12 -1.63
CA ALA A 8 5.05 6.21 -1.51
C ALA A 8 4.54 5.90 -0.10
N ALA A 9 4.95 4.78 0.49
CA ALA A 9 4.51 4.39 1.83
C ALA A 9 4.95 5.39 2.92
N LYS A 10 6.14 5.99 2.79
CA LYS A 10 6.61 7.07 3.68
C LYS A 10 5.81 8.37 3.48
N ALA A 11 5.43 8.68 2.25
CA ALA A 11 4.61 9.85 1.93
C ALA A 11 3.20 9.72 2.51
N VAL A 12 2.61 8.51 2.54
CA VAL A 12 1.33 8.26 3.23
C VAL A 12 1.39 8.71 4.69
N GLY A 13 2.50 8.45 5.39
CA GLY A 13 2.67 8.92 6.78
C GLY A 13 2.66 10.44 6.96
N LYS A 14 3.01 11.20 5.91
CA LYS A 14 2.93 12.67 5.90
C LYS A 14 1.51 13.17 5.64
N VAL A 15 0.76 12.48 4.78
CA VAL A 15 -0.62 12.84 4.40
C VAL A 15 -1.64 12.36 5.45
N LEU A 16 -1.38 11.21 6.07
CA LEU A 16 -2.18 10.59 7.12
C LEU A 16 -1.30 10.44 8.37
N PRO A 17 -1.22 11.46 9.25
CA PRO A 17 -0.31 11.47 10.38
C PRO A 17 -0.46 10.26 11.32
N ALA A 18 -1.67 9.72 11.48
CA ALA A 18 -1.94 8.52 12.28
C ALA A 18 -1.26 7.24 11.75
N LEU A 19 -0.82 7.25 10.48
CA LEU A 19 -0.11 6.17 9.82
C LEU A 19 1.41 6.42 9.71
N ASN A 20 1.91 7.53 10.26
CA ASN A 20 3.33 7.86 10.18
C ASN A 20 4.20 6.77 10.85
N GLY A 21 5.21 6.30 10.11
CA GLY A 21 6.09 5.22 10.55
C GLY A 21 5.47 3.81 10.52
N LYS A 22 4.18 3.65 10.21
CA LYS A 22 3.51 2.33 10.19
C LYS A 22 3.58 1.62 8.84
N LEU A 23 3.81 2.36 7.76
CA LEU A 23 3.83 1.82 6.40
C LEU A 23 5.23 1.96 5.78
N THR A 24 5.65 0.91 5.09
CA THR A 24 6.83 0.89 4.21
C THR A 24 6.49 0.06 2.98
N GLY A 25 7.31 0.13 1.93
CA GLY A 25 7.05 -0.64 0.72
C GLY A 25 8.22 -0.65 -0.25
N MET A 26 8.09 -1.53 -1.23
CA MET A 26 8.97 -1.65 -2.39
C MET A 26 8.12 -1.68 -3.66
N SER A 27 8.78 -1.56 -4.80
CA SER A 27 8.15 -1.60 -6.12
C SER A 27 8.85 -2.62 -7.00
N PHE A 28 8.07 -3.26 -7.88
CA PHE A 28 8.59 -4.13 -8.92
C PHE A 28 8.22 -3.53 -10.28
N ARG A 29 9.23 -3.12 -11.05
CA ARG A 29 9.01 -2.65 -12.42
C ARG A 29 8.96 -3.84 -13.36
N VAL A 30 7.91 -3.89 -14.17
CA VAL A 30 7.64 -4.97 -15.12
C VAL A 30 7.50 -4.42 -16.54
N PRO A 31 7.61 -5.25 -17.59
CA PRO A 31 7.54 -4.80 -18.98
C PRO A 31 6.11 -4.47 -19.44
N THR A 32 5.49 -3.45 -18.86
CA THR A 32 4.21 -2.88 -19.28
C THR A 32 4.38 -1.39 -19.57
N ILE A 33 3.74 -0.91 -20.64
CA ILE A 33 3.88 0.49 -21.09
C ILE A 33 3.22 1.46 -20.09
N ASP A 34 2.08 1.06 -19.55
CA ASP A 34 1.29 1.83 -18.61
C ASP A 34 0.52 0.88 -17.68
N VAL A 35 -0.16 1.45 -16.69
CA VAL A 35 -0.86 0.80 -15.58
C VAL A 35 0.08 0.25 -14.52
N SER A 36 -0.35 0.39 -13.27
CA SER A 36 0.32 -0.10 -12.08
C SER A 36 -0.72 -0.56 -11.07
N VAL A 37 -0.29 -1.39 -10.12
CA VAL A 37 -1.15 -1.90 -9.04
C VAL A 37 -0.45 -1.74 -7.71
N VAL A 38 -1.24 -1.51 -6.66
CA VAL A 38 -0.77 -1.52 -5.27
C VAL A 38 -1.21 -2.83 -4.63
N ASP A 39 -0.25 -3.58 -4.12
CA ASP A 39 -0.50 -4.72 -3.23
C ASP A 39 -0.26 -4.25 -1.79
N LEU A 40 -1.34 -4.12 -1.02
CA LEU A 40 -1.32 -3.62 0.35
C LEU A 40 -1.63 -4.75 1.32
N THR A 41 -0.63 -5.15 2.10
CA THR A 41 -0.81 -6.05 3.24
C THR A 41 -0.65 -5.28 4.53
N VAL A 42 -1.67 -5.33 5.41
CA VAL A 42 -1.68 -4.64 6.70
C VAL A 42 -2.28 -5.52 7.78
N ARG A 43 -1.90 -5.26 9.04
CA ARG A 43 -2.58 -5.83 10.21
C ARG A 43 -3.58 -4.80 10.73
N LEU A 44 -4.85 -5.17 10.74
CA LEU A 44 -5.92 -4.33 11.28
C LEU A 44 -5.98 -4.47 12.81
N GLU A 45 -6.34 -3.40 13.49
CA GLU A 45 -6.56 -3.41 14.95
C GLU A 45 -7.85 -4.17 15.31
N LYS A 46 -8.90 -3.97 14.49
CA LYS A 46 -10.16 -4.70 14.57
C LYS A 46 -10.22 -5.67 13.40
N GLY A 47 -10.55 -6.93 13.68
CA GLY A 47 -10.77 -7.93 12.63
C GLY A 47 -11.91 -7.48 11.72
N ALA A 48 -11.75 -7.73 10.42
CA ALA A 48 -12.75 -7.47 9.39
C ALA A 48 -12.71 -8.61 8.37
N THR A 49 -13.89 -8.97 7.86
CA THR A 49 -14.07 -9.88 6.74
C THR A 49 -13.78 -9.17 5.42
N TYR A 50 -13.53 -9.94 4.37
CA TYR A 50 -13.30 -9.39 3.04
C TYR A 50 -14.51 -8.59 2.51
N ASP A 51 -15.74 -9.05 2.82
CA ASP A 51 -16.96 -8.38 2.38
C ASP A 51 -17.18 -7.05 3.09
N GLU A 52 -16.87 -6.95 4.38
CA GLU A 52 -16.89 -5.67 5.12
C GLU A 52 -15.89 -4.65 4.55
N ILE A 53 -14.68 -5.10 4.18
CA ILE A 53 -13.66 -4.23 3.57
C ILE A 53 -14.13 -3.75 2.19
N LYS A 54 -14.65 -4.64 1.35
CA LYS A 54 -15.15 -4.28 0.01
C LYS A 54 -16.33 -3.31 0.05
N ALA A 55 -17.20 -3.40 1.06
CA ALA A 55 -18.39 -2.57 1.15
C ALA A 55 -18.09 -1.09 1.45
N VAL A 56 -16.88 -0.78 1.92
CA VAL A 56 -16.45 0.59 2.30
C VAL A 56 -15.44 1.20 1.33
N ILE A 57 -15.09 0.49 0.25
CA ILE A 57 -14.24 0.96 -0.86
C ILE A 57 -15.14 1.48 -1.97
#